data_AF-A0A3N5SF09-F1
#
_entry.id   AF-A0A3N5SF09-F1
#
_cell.length_a   1.000
_cell.length_b   1.000
_cell.length_c   1.000
_cell.angle_alpha   90.00
_cell.angle_beta   90.00
_cell.angle_gamma   90.00
#
_symmetry.space_group_name_H-M   'P 1'
#
loop_
_entity.id
_entity.type
_entity.pdbx_description
1 polymer ?
#
loop_
_entity_poly.entity_id
_entity_poly.type
_entity_poly.pdbx_seq_one_letter_code
_entity_poly.pdbx_strand_id
1 'polypeptide(L)'
;MAKKSTVGGPRTRHTTAEDIERRRQYRSRAEREQRARQWVLYTIAGVIGISLIVLLYAVFNEQVFRPRQAVSPVNGTEISNGDFQERVRLPRWLTADQIRQLSA
;
A
#
# COMPACT_ATOMS: atom_id res chain seq x y z
N MET A 1 -76.87 29.67 -8.45
CA MET A 1 -76.40 28.81 -7.34
C MET A 1 -74.97 28.35 -7.65
N ALA A 2 -73.98 28.78 -6.85
CA ALA A 2 -72.57 28.39 -7.06
C ALA A 2 -72.23 27.11 -6.27
N LYS A 3 -71.64 26.12 -6.94
CA LYS A 3 -71.25 24.84 -6.34
C LYS A 3 -70.01 25.04 -5.45
N LYS A 4 -70.07 24.56 -4.20
CA LYS A 4 -68.94 24.61 -3.26
C LYS A 4 -67.84 23.65 -3.72
N SER A 5 -66.66 24.20 -3.97
CA SER A 5 -65.43 23.45 -4.28
C SER A 5 -64.99 22.62 -3.06
N THR A 6 -64.88 21.31 -3.22
CA THR A 6 -64.36 20.33 -2.23
C THR A 6 -62.86 20.10 -2.33
N VAL A 7 -62.14 20.83 -3.19
CA VAL A 7 -60.69 20.67 -3.30
C VAL A 7 -60.03 21.49 -2.21
N GLY A 8 -59.68 20.84 -1.10
CA GLY A 8 -58.84 21.43 -0.07
C GLY A 8 -57.53 21.89 -0.71
N GLY A 9 -57.27 23.19 -0.68
CA GLY A 9 -56.05 23.78 -1.22
C GLY A 9 -54.79 23.18 -0.57
N PRO A 10 -53.61 23.40 -1.18
CA PRO A 10 -52.35 22.87 -0.68
C PRO A 10 -52.15 23.27 0.78
N ARG A 11 -52.28 22.30 1.69
CA ARG A 11 -51.97 22.50 3.11
C ARG A 11 -50.47 22.76 3.19
N THR A 12 -50.10 23.96 3.59
CA THR A 12 -48.73 24.30 3.95
C THR A 12 -48.33 23.39 5.10
N ARG A 13 -47.49 22.41 4.82
CA ARG A 13 -46.96 21.50 5.87
C ARG A 13 -46.09 22.36 6.77
N HIS A 14 -46.55 22.62 7.98
CA HIS A 14 -45.73 23.26 9.00
C HIS A 14 -44.58 22.31 9.32
N THR A 15 -43.38 22.66 8.86
CA THR A 15 -42.16 21.98 9.29
C THR A 15 -41.92 22.40 10.74
N THR A 16 -42.12 21.47 11.66
CA THR A 16 -41.81 21.71 13.08
C THR A 16 -40.29 21.76 13.27
N ALA A 17 -39.82 22.44 14.31
CA ALA A 17 -38.39 22.47 14.65
C ALA A 17 -37.78 21.06 14.74
N GLU A 18 -38.55 20.10 15.28
CA GLU A 18 -38.17 18.69 15.34
C GLU A 18 -37.93 18.05 13.97
N ASP A 19 -38.68 18.44 12.93
CA ASP A 19 -38.49 17.93 11.57
C ASP A 19 -37.20 18.47 10.94
N ILE A 20 -36.87 19.73 11.26
CA ILE A 20 -35.63 20.38 10.82
C ILE A 20 -34.44 19.71 11.51
N GLU A 21 -34.55 19.41 12.80
CA GLU A 21 -33.53 18.68 13.55
C GLU A 21 -33.35 17.24 13.04
N ARG A 22 -34.43 16.50 12.80
CA ARG A 22 -34.35 15.17 12.19
C ARG A 22 -33.68 15.23 10.83
N ARG A 23 -34.01 16.21 9.97
CA ARG A 23 -33.35 16.37 8.66
C ARG A 23 -31.87 16.70 8.77
N ARG A 24 -31.44 17.47 9.77
CA ARG A 24 -30.02 17.71 10.07
C ARG A 24 -29.30 16.44 10.54
N GLN A 25 -29.98 15.61 11.33
CA GLN A 25 -29.45 14.31 11.80
C GLN A 25 -29.39 13.25 10.69
N TYR A 26 -30.27 13.35 9.70
CA TYR A 26 -30.17 12.68 8.41
C TYR A 26 -29.07 13.31 7.55
N ARG A 27 -27.82 13.33 8.06
CA ARG A 27 -26.64 13.40 7.20
C ARG A 27 -26.83 12.36 6.09
N SER A 28 -26.77 12.81 4.84
CA SER A 28 -27.06 11.96 3.69
C SER A 28 -26.20 10.72 3.77
N ARG A 29 -26.77 9.54 3.45
CA ARG A 29 -26.02 8.28 3.47
C ARG A 29 -24.70 8.39 2.69
N ALA A 30 -24.71 9.20 1.63
CA ALA A 30 -23.54 9.54 0.82
C ALA A 30 -22.39 10.17 1.64
N GLU A 31 -22.65 11.05 2.60
CA GLU A 31 -21.58 11.61 3.45
C GLU A 31 -20.91 10.56 4.34
N ARG A 32 -21.68 9.57 4.82
CA ARG A 32 -21.14 8.50 5.67
C ARG A 32 -20.24 7.57 4.84
N GLU A 33 -20.69 7.24 3.63
CA GLU A 33 -19.92 6.43 2.67
C GLU A 33 -18.63 7.13 2.23
N GLN A 34 -18.67 8.45 2.00
CA GLN A 34 -17.47 9.23 1.67
C GLN A 34 -16.42 9.18 2.79
N ARG A 35 -16.83 9.33 4.05
CA ARG A 35 -15.90 9.22 5.18
C ARG A 35 -15.32 7.81 5.28
N ALA A 36 -16.15 6.78 5.19
CA ALA A 36 -15.68 5.39 5.22
C ALA A 36 -14.67 5.11 4.10
N ARG A 37 -14.95 5.60 2.88
CA ARG A 37 -14.03 5.50 1.74
C ARG A 37 -12.69 6.17 2.00
N GLN A 38 -12.69 7.37 2.59
CA GLN A 38 -11.45 8.07 2.95
C GLN A 38 -10.63 7.29 3.97
N TRP A 39 -11.27 6.74 5.01
CA TRP A 39 -10.59 5.88 5.99
C TRP A 39 -9.96 4.65 5.35
N VAL A 40 -10.67 3.98 4.45
CA VAL A 40 -10.14 2.82 3.71
C VAL A 40 -8.92 3.22 2.88
N LEU A 41 -8.98 4.34 2.16
CA LEU A 41 -7.84 4.85 1.37
C LEU A 41 -6.62 5.16 2.25
N TYR A 42 -6.81 5.83 3.38
CA TYR A 42 -5.70 6.09 4.31
C TYR A 42 -5.09 4.81 4.87
N THR A 43 -5.92 3.81 5.16
CA THR A 43 -5.44 2.52 5.67
C THR A 43 -4.60 1.80 4.62
N ILE A 44 -5.07 1.76 3.37
CA ILE A 44 -4.32 1.16 2.25
C ILE A 44 -3.01 1.90 2.02
N ALA A 45 -3.04 3.24 1.97
CA ALA A 45 -1.85 4.06 1.81
C ALA A 45 -0.85 3.84 2.95
N GLY A 46 -1.34 3.70 4.19
CA GLY A 46 -0.52 3.40 5.35
C GLY A 46 0.19 2.05 5.24
N VAL A 47 -0.55 1.00 4.85
CA VAL A 47 0.03 -0.35 4.65
C VAL A 47 1.11 -0.32 3.56
N ILE A 48 0.82 0.29 2.41
CA ILE A 48 1.79 0.42 1.31
C ILE A 48 3.03 1.19 1.78
N GLY A 49 2.84 2.31 2.49
CA GLY A 49 3.93 3.12 3.02
C GLY A 49 4.84 2.32 3.97
N ILE A 50 4.25 1.59 4.92
CA ILE A 50 5.00 0.73 5.85
C ILE A 50 5.76 -0.36 5.09
N SER A 51 5.13 -1.03 4.12
CA SER A 51 5.80 -2.04 3.31
C SER A 51 7.02 -1.49 2.56
N LEU A 52 6.91 -0.29 1.99
CA LEU A 52 8.04 0.37 1.31
C LEU A 52 9.16 0.72 2.28
N ILE A 53 8.84 1.20 3.48
CA ILE A 53 9.84 1.49 4.52
C ILE A 53 10.60 0.22 4.91
N VAL A 54 9.89 -0.89 5.13
CA VAL A 54 10.51 -2.18 5.46
C VAL A 54 11.41 -2.66 4.32
N LEU A 55 10.96 -2.54 3.07
CA LEU A 55 11.75 -2.92 1.90
C LEU A 55 13.02 -2.07 1.77
N LEU A 56 12.89 -0.74 1.90
CA LEU A 56 14.04 0.18 1.88
C LEU A 56 15.01 -0.14 3.00
N TYR A 57 14.51 -0.40 4.21
CA TYR A 57 15.33 -0.81 5.34
C TYR A 57 16.06 -2.12 5.05
N ALA A 58 15.38 -3.12 4.49
CA ALA A 58 15.99 -4.40 4.15
C ALA A 58 17.09 -4.25 3.09
N VAL A 59 16.85 -3.48 2.03
CA VAL A 59 17.85 -3.21 0.97
C VAL A 59 19.04 -2.44 1.54
N PHE A 60 18.79 -1.41 2.34
CA PHE A 60 19.83 -0.65 3.01
C PHE A 60 20.64 -1.54 3.96
N ASN A 61 19.97 -2.42 4.69
CA ASN A 61 20.62 -3.36 5.60
C ASN A 61 21.51 -4.37 4.84
N GLU A 62 21.02 -4.89 3.71
CA GLU A 62 21.77 -5.80 2.86
C GLU A 62 22.99 -5.15 2.23
N GLN A 63 22.89 -3.89 1.77
CA GLN A 63 24.01 -3.20 1.13
C GLN A 63 25.02 -2.62 2.13
N VAL A 64 24.59 -2.25 3.34
CA VAL A 64 25.45 -1.57 4.32
C VAL A 64 26.02 -2.53 5.37
N PHE A 65 25.26 -3.54 5.81
CA PHE A 65 25.66 -4.42 6.92
C PHE A 65 26.08 -5.82 6.46
N ARG A 66 25.41 -6.41 5.47
CA ARG A 66 25.76 -7.77 5.00
C ARG A 66 27.06 -7.91 4.19
N PRO A 67 27.63 -6.90 3.50
CA PRO A 67 28.94 -7.04 2.86
C PRO A 67 30.09 -6.92 3.88
N ARG A 68 29.83 -6.96 5.19
CA ARG A 68 30.85 -6.93 6.24
C ARG A 68 30.90 -8.20 7.09
N GLN A 69 30.07 -9.21 6.77
CA GLN A 69 30.16 -10.49 7.45
C GLN A 69 31.26 -11.32 6.78
N ALA A 70 32.46 -11.32 7.39
CA ALA A 70 33.57 -12.18 7.00
C ALA A 70 33.18 -13.65 7.23
N VAL A 71 33.20 -14.49 6.19
CA VAL A 71 32.73 -15.88 6.31
C VAL A 71 33.81 -16.86 6.76
N SER A 72 35.09 -16.52 6.66
CA SER A 72 36.17 -17.26 7.33
C SER A 72 37.50 -16.54 7.13
N PRO A 73 38.37 -16.42 8.16
CA PRO A 73 39.75 -16.00 7.93
C PRO A 73 40.49 -17.12 7.20
N VAL A 74 40.84 -16.89 5.93
CA VAL A 74 41.75 -17.76 5.18
C VAL A 74 43.10 -17.06 5.14
N ASN A 75 44.11 -17.64 5.79
CA ASN A 75 45.48 -17.10 5.80
C ASN A 75 45.65 -15.67 6.38
N GLY A 76 44.86 -15.31 7.40
CA GLY A 76 45.03 -14.04 8.12
C GLY A 76 44.53 -12.78 7.40
N THR A 77 43.81 -12.94 6.29
CA THR A 77 43.11 -11.84 5.61
C THR A 77 41.59 -12.04 5.75
N GLU A 78 40.89 -11.04 6.29
CA GLU A 78 39.42 -11.07 6.37
C GLU A 78 38.84 -10.85 4.96
N ILE A 79 38.25 -11.90 4.40
CA ILE A 79 37.58 -11.84 3.10
C ILE A 79 36.09 -11.61 3.35
N SER A 80 35.55 -10.55 2.74
CA SER A 80 34.12 -10.24 2.80
C SER A 80 33.31 -11.18 1.92
N ASN A 81 32.04 -11.42 2.29
CA ASN A 81 31.06 -12.10 1.45
C ASN A 81 30.90 -11.51 0.05
N GLY A 82 31.14 -10.21 -0.12
CA GLY A 82 31.11 -9.56 -1.44
C GLY A 82 32.18 -10.15 -2.38
N ASP A 83 33.41 -10.25 -1.87
CA ASP A 83 34.57 -10.74 -2.64
C ASP A 83 34.44 -12.22 -3.01
N PHE A 84 33.77 -13.00 -2.16
CA PHE A 84 33.54 -14.42 -2.40
C PHE A 84 32.47 -14.66 -3.49
N GLN A 85 31.38 -13.90 -3.49
CA GLN A 85 30.33 -14.04 -4.51
C GLN A 85 30.81 -13.63 -5.90
N GLU A 86 31.63 -12.57 -5.99
CA GLU A 86 32.19 -12.09 -7.26
C GLU A 86 33.14 -13.14 -7.89
N ARG A 87 33.99 -13.76 -7.07
CA ARG A 87 34.92 -14.83 -7.51
C ARG A 87 34.23 -16.13 -7.91
N VAL A 88 33.04 -16.45 -7.41
CA VAL A 88 32.32 -17.69 -7.77
C VAL A 88 31.45 -17.50 -9.02
N ARG A 89 30.99 -16.28 -9.28
CA ARG A 89 30.16 -15.98 -10.46
C ARG A 89 30.96 -16.04 -11.76
N LEU A 90 32.23 -15.61 -11.74
CA LEU A 90 33.14 -15.65 -12.89
C LEU A 90 33.42 -17.08 -13.42
N PRO A 91 33.82 -18.07 -12.60
CA PRO A 91 34.04 -19.43 -13.05
C PRO A 91 32.76 -20.11 -13.56
N ARG A 92 31.59 -19.83 -12.97
CA ARG A 92 30.31 -20.38 -13.48
C ARG A 92 29.99 -19.94 -14.90
N TRP A 93 30.29 -18.69 -15.24
CA TRP A 93 30.12 -18.18 -16.61
C TRP A 93 31.08 -18.86 -17.59
N LEU A 94 32.35 -19.01 -17.20
CA LEU A 94 33.36 -19.69 -18.01
C LEU A 94 33.03 -21.18 -18.22
N THR A 95 32.57 -21.89 -17.18
CA THR A 95 32.17 -23.30 -17.29
C THR A 95 30.92 -23.49 -18.17
N ALA A 96 29.94 -22.58 -18.09
CA ALA A 96 28.75 -22.64 -18.93
C ALA A 96 29.06 -22.43 -20.41
N ASP A 97 30.01 -21.56 -20.74
CA ASP A 97 30.46 -21.34 -22.11
C ASP A 97 31.21 -22.55 -22.67
N GLN A 98 32.06 -23.17 -21.85
CA GLN A 98 32.82 -24.35 -22.23
C GLN A 98 31.93 -25.58 -22.48
N ILE A 99 30.88 -25.77 -21.67
CA ILE A 99 29.88 -26.84 -21.89
C ILE A 99 29.08 -26.61 -23.18
N ARG A 100 28.76 -25.35 -23.49
CA ARG A 100 28.04 -24.98 -24.71
C ARG A 100 28.86 -25.26 -25.98
N GLN A 101 30.18 -25.06 -25.92
CA GLN A 101 31.09 -25.36 -27.03
C GLN A 101 31.34 -26.87 -27.22
N LEU A 102 31.23 -27.68 -26.16
CA LEU A 102 31.40 -29.13 -26.23
C LEU A 102 30.12 -29.89 -26.66
N SER A 103 28.96 -29.22 -26.63
CA SER A 103 27.66 -29.81 -26.96
C SER A 103 27.07 -29.36 -28.30
N ALA A 104 27.83 -28.58 -29.07
CA ALA A 104 27.53 -28.15 -30.45
C ALA A 104 28.46 -28.86 -31.44
#